data_AF-B3XQ20-F1
#
_entry.id   AF-B3XQ20-F1
#
_cell.length_a   1.000
_cell.length_b   1.000
_cell.length_c   1.000
_cell.angle_alpha   90.00
_cell.angle_beta   90.00
_cell.angle_gamma   90.00
#
_symmetry.space_group_name_H-M   'P 1'
#
loop_
_entity.id
_entity.type
_entity.pdbx_description
1 polymer ?
#
loop_
_entity_poly.entity_id
_entity_poly.type
_entity_poly.pdbx_seq_one_letter_code
_entity_poly.pdbx_strand_id
1 'polypeptide(L)'
;MGKIKIVPKSDVLNKMIDDPSDVLIGLVNEKINKAAESGKRSIDISIDEGLTQKNYLLLSEKIRAAGYDVFNQYANGNIFRLDVEW
;
A
#
# COMPACT_ATOMS: atom_id res chain seq x y z
N MET A 1 6.39 -41.37 5.10
CA MET A 1 6.03 -40.44 4.00
C MET A 1 5.35 -39.21 4.60
N GLY A 2 6.00 -38.04 4.57
CA GLY A 2 5.39 -36.80 5.06
C GLY A 2 4.30 -36.35 4.09
N LYS A 3 3.08 -36.10 4.60
CA LYS A 3 2.02 -35.49 3.79
C LYS A 3 2.46 -34.09 3.38
N ILE A 4 2.54 -33.83 2.07
CA ILE A 4 2.75 -32.48 1.55
C ILE A 4 1.51 -31.67 1.96
N LYS A 5 1.69 -30.73 2.90
CA LYS A 5 0.64 -29.81 3.32
C LYS A 5 0.59 -28.69 2.29
N ILE A 6 -0.40 -28.72 1.40
CA ILE A 6 -0.69 -27.59 0.51
C ILE A 6 -1.21 -26.46 1.39
N VAL A 7 -0.42 -25.41 1.54
CA VAL A 7 -0.83 -24.20 2.27
C VAL A 7 -1.56 -23.29 1.27
N PRO A 8 -2.78 -22.83 1.57
CA PRO A 8 -3.49 -21.87 0.72
C PRO A 8 -2.63 -20.63 0.46
N LYS A 9 -2.62 -20.14 -0.78
CA LYS A 9 -1.87 -18.93 -1.15
C LYS A 9 -2.25 -17.73 -0.27
N SER A 10 -3.53 -17.60 0.10
CA SER A 10 -4.03 -16.59 1.03
C SER A 10 -3.38 -16.68 2.41
N ASP A 11 -3.19 -17.89 2.95
CA ASP A 11 -2.59 -18.10 4.27
C ASP A 11 -1.09 -17.79 4.28
N VAL A 12 -0.42 -18.03 3.15
CA VAL A 12 0.98 -17.63 2.97
C VAL A 12 1.07 -16.11 2.88
N LEU A 13 0.22 -15.47 2.08
CA LEU A 13 0.19 -14.01 1.93
C LEU A 13 -0.13 -13.30 3.24
N ASN A 14 -1.17 -13.74 3.96
CA ASN A 14 -1.56 -13.16 5.26
C ASN A 14 -0.48 -13.30 6.33
N LYS A 15 0.40 -14.31 6.24
CA LYS A 15 1.55 -14.47 7.14
C LYS A 15 2.77 -13.65 6.71
N MET A 16 2.79 -13.14 5.49
CA MET A 16 3.88 -12.34 4.93
C MET A 16 3.56 -10.84 4.92
N ILE A 17 2.30 -10.47 5.16
CA ILE A 17 1.85 -9.09 5.21
C ILE A 17 2.05 -8.55 6.63
N ASP A 18 2.86 -7.50 6.74
CA ASP A 18 3.00 -6.73 7.97
C ASP A 18 2.04 -5.53 7.91
N ASP A 19 1.42 -5.19 9.04
CA ASP A 19 0.61 -3.98 9.13
C ASP A 19 1.45 -2.74 8.79
N PRO A 20 0.97 -1.83 7.93
CA PRO A 20 1.65 -0.55 7.73
C PRO A 20 1.70 0.21 9.05
N SER A 21 2.83 0.85 9.34
CA SER A 21 3.01 1.61 10.58
C SER A 21 2.10 2.84 10.62
N ASP A 22 1.74 3.29 11.82
CA ASP A 22 0.95 4.52 12.00
C ASP A 22 1.65 5.74 11.39
N VAL A 23 2.98 5.76 11.41
CA VAL A 23 3.80 6.82 10.78
C VAL A 23 3.58 6.85 9.26
N LEU A 24 3.62 5.67 8.60
CA LEU A 24 3.36 5.57 7.16
C LEU A 24 1.94 6.01 6.84
N ILE A 25 0.93 5.53 7.61
CA ILE A 25 -0.46 5.93 7.42
C ILE A 25 -0.65 7.45 7.56
N GLY A 26 -0.03 8.06 8.58
CA GLY A 26 -0.06 9.51 8.78
C GLY A 26 0.53 10.27 7.59
N LEU A 27 1.67 9.81 7.07
CA LEU A 27 2.32 10.39 5.90
C LEU A 27 1.46 10.27 4.63
N VAL A 28 0.79 9.13 4.41
CA VAL A 28 -0.16 8.97 3.31
C VAL A 28 -1.27 10.01 3.39
N ASN A 29 -1.88 10.18 4.56
CA ASN A 29 -2.95 11.15 4.76
C ASN A 29 -2.48 12.60 4.49
N GLU A 30 -1.28 12.95 4.97
CA GLU A 30 -0.69 14.26 4.71
C GLU A 30 -0.49 14.51 3.21
N LYS A 31 0.01 13.51 2.48
CA LYS A 31 0.20 13.61 1.03
C LYS A 31 -1.12 13.73 0.28
N ILE A 32 -2.15 12.97 0.66
CA ILE A 32 -3.49 13.09 0.08
C ILE A 32 -4.01 14.52 0.23
N ASN A 33 -3.94 15.08 1.44
CA ASN A 33 -4.39 16.45 1.70
C ASN A 33 -3.62 17.48 0.85
N LYS A 34 -2.29 17.38 0.81
CA LYS A 34 -1.46 18.27 -0.02
C LYS A 34 -1.74 18.14 -1.52
N ALA A 35 -2.03 16.93 -1.99
CA ALA A 35 -2.36 16.68 -3.39
C ALA A 35 -3.71 17.32 -3.74
N ALA A 36 -4.72 17.20 -2.87
CA ALA A 36 -6.00 17.87 -3.01
C ALA A 36 -5.84 19.41 -3.05
N GLU A 37 -5.07 19.99 -2.13
CA GLU A 37 -4.76 21.43 -2.11
C GLU A 37 -4.06 21.92 -3.38
N SER A 38 -3.22 21.06 -3.98
CA SER A 38 -2.46 21.36 -5.20
C SER A 38 -3.21 21.01 -6.50
N GLY A 39 -4.44 20.50 -6.42
CA GLY A 39 -5.19 20.01 -7.59
C GLY A 39 -4.61 18.76 -8.26
N LYS A 40 -3.73 18.01 -7.57
CA LYS A 40 -3.10 16.78 -8.06
C LYS A 40 -3.89 15.56 -7.63
N ARG A 41 -4.26 14.69 -8.57
CA ARG A 41 -5.02 13.46 -8.30
C ARG A 41 -4.16 12.24 -8.00
N SER A 42 -2.88 12.43 -7.67
CA SER A 42 -1.97 11.31 -7.45
C SER A 42 -0.92 11.65 -6.41
N ILE A 43 -0.59 10.68 -5.57
CA ILE A 43 0.55 10.76 -4.64
C ILE A 43 1.50 9.60 -4.90
N ASP A 44 2.77 9.83 -4.60
CA ASP A 44 3.81 8.82 -4.69
C ASP A 44 4.28 8.50 -3.26
N ILE A 45 4.34 7.22 -2.91
CA ILE A 45 4.82 6.69 -1.63
C ILE A 45 6.07 5.86 -1.91
N SER A 46 7.19 6.17 -1.26
CA SER A 46 8.45 5.48 -1.49
C SER A 46 8.81 4.47 -0.40
N ILE A 47 9.79 3.60 -0.68
CA ILE A 47 10.34 2.68 0.33
C ILE A 47 10.94 3.43 1.52
N ASP A 48 11.59 4.57 1.28
CA ASP A 48 12.20 5.39 2.33
C ASP A 48 11.15 5.95 3.31
N GLU A 49 9.89 5.97 2.92
CA GLU A 49 8.76 6.40 3.75
C GLU A 49 8.17 5.24 4.58
N GLY A 50 8.81 4.06 4.54
CA GLY A 50 8.40 2.87 5.28
C GLY A 50 7.49 1.93 4.49
N LEU A 51 7.27 2.21 3.20
CA LEU A 51 6.61 1.26 2.31
C LEU A 51 7.51 0.06 2.04
N THR A 52 6.98 -1.14 2.12
CA THR A 52 7.72 -2.37 1.86
C THR A 52 6.90 -3.32 1.00
N GLN A 53 7.57 -4.33 0.43
CA GLN A 53 6.88 -5.43 -0.26
C GLN A 53 5.90 -6.20 0.65
N LYS A 54 6.03 -6.09 1.97
CA LYS A 54 5.16 -6.78 2.92
C LYS A 54 3.90 -5.98 3.23
N ASN A 55 4.00 -4.65 3.34
CA ASN A 55 2.88 -3.82 3.79
C ASN A 55 2.10 -3.13 2.65
N TYR A 56 2.63 -3.07 1.42
CA TYR A 56 1.99 -2.31 0.34
C TYR A 56 0.59 -2.82 -0.01
N LEU A 57 0.36 -4.15 0.06
CA LEU A 57 -0.95 -4.74 -0.26
C LEU A 57 -1.99 -4.25 0.73
N LEU A 58 -1.68 -4.38 2.01
CA LEU A 58 -2.59 -3.99 3.09
C LEU A 58 -2.77 -2.47 3.15
N LEU A 59 -1.72 -1.70 2.88
CA LEU A 59 -1.85 -0.25 2.69
C LEU A 59 -2.82 0.07 1.55
N SER A 60 -2.67 -0.58 0.40
CA SER A 60 -3.57 -0.40 -0.75
C SER A 60 -5.02 -0.73 -0.38
N GLU A 61 -5.25 -1.82 0.35
CA GLU A 61 -6.58 -2.23 0.80
C GLU A 61 -7.19 -1.24 1.78
N LYS A 62 -6.43 -0.75 2.76
CA LYS A 62 -6.89 0.27 3.71
C LYS A 62 -7.28 1.57 3.01
N ILE A 63 -6.50 1.98 2.00
CA ILE A 63 -6.80 3.16 1.20
C ILE A 63 -8.06 2.96 0.33
N ARG A 64 -8.23 1.79 -0.31
CA ARG A 64 -9.48 1.45 -1.02
C ARG A 64 -10.69 1.44 -0.09
N ALA A 65 -10.54 0.89 1.11
CA ALA A 65 -11.59 0.86 2.11
C ALA A 65 -11.98 2.27 2.59
N ALA A 66 -11.06 3.24 2.51
CA ALA A 66 -11.33 4.65 2.77
C ALA A 66 -12.00 5.39 1.60
N GLY A 67 -12.26 4.71 0.47
CA GLY A 67 -13.02 5.24 -0.66
C GLY A 67 -12.17 5.83 -1.79
N TYR A 68 -10.85 5.64 -1.76
CA TYR A 68 -9.96 6.11 -2.81
C TYR A 68 -9.69 5.01 -3.83
N ASP A 69 -9.56 5.39 -5.10
CA ASP A 69 -9.01 4.50 -6.11
C ASP A 69 -7.52 4.28 -5.88
N VAL A 70 -7.03 3.08 -6.18
CA VAL A 70 -5.65 2.71 -5.89
C VAL A 70 -5.06 1.97 -7.08
N PHE A 71 -4.28 2.69 -7.88
CA PHE A 71 -3.53 2.15 -9.01
C PHE A 71 -2.06 1.95 -8.68
N ASN A 72 -1.66 0.71 -8.42
CA ASN A 72 -0.31 0.39 -7.98
C ASN A 72 0.66 0.38 -9.16
N GLN A 73 1.40 1.48 -9.36
CA GLN A 73 2.58 1.46 -10.24
C GLN A 73 3.85 1.34 -9.42
N TYR A 74 4.65 0.34 -9.74
CA TYR A 74 6.02 0.21 -9.25
C TYR A 74 6.97 0.88 -10.25
N ALA A 75 7.41 2.10 -9.95
CA ALA A 75 8.49 2.72 -10.70
C ALA A 75 9.83 2.32 -10.07
N ASN A 76 10.67 1.60 -10.82
CA ASN A 76 12.01 1.16 -10.41
C ASN A 76 12.07 0.41 -9.06
N GLY A 77 10.98 -0.26 -8.69
CA GLY A 77 10.86 -1.01 -7.42
C GLY A 77 10.71 -0.16 -6.16
N ASN A 78 10.79 1.17 -6.25
CA ASN A 78 10.95 2.05 -5.09
C ASN A 78 9.78 3.01 -4.82
N ILE A 79 8.89 3.20 -5.80
CA ILE A 79 7.78 4.15 -5.71
C ILE A 79 6.49 3.41 -5.99
N PHE A 80 5.52 3.62 -5.11
CA PHE A 80 4.12 3.21 -5.21
C PHE A 80 3.30 4.46 -5.48
N ARG A 81 2.75 4.56 -6.68
CA ARG A 81 1.78 5.60 -7.00
C ARG A 81 0.40 5.21 -6.48
N LEU A 82 -0.32 6.19 -5.95
CA LEU A 82 -1.71 6.11 -5.56
C LEU A 82 -2.46 7.19 -6.34
N ASP A 83 -3.45 6.80 -7.14
CA ASP A 83 -4.33 7.73 -7.89
C ASP A 83 -5.57 8.03 -7.06
N VAL A 84 -5.57 9.19 -6.42
CA VAL A 84 -6.62 9.67 -5.55
C VAL A 84 -7.68 10.37 -6.41
N GLU A 85 -8.63 9.62 -6.97
CA GLU A 85 -9.86 10.22 -7.49
C GLU A 85 -10.78 10.58 -6.31
N TRP A 86 -11.28 11.82 -6.30
CA TRP A 86 -12.14 12.39 -5.26
C TRP A 86 -13.49 12.81 -5.83
#